data_AF-A0A6B3ME64-F1
#
_entry.id   AF-A0A6B3ME64-F1
#
_cell.length_a   1.000
_cell.length_b   1.000
_cell.length_c   1.000
_cell.angle_alpha   90.00
_cell.angle_beta   90.00
_cell.angle_gamma   90.00
#
_symmetry.space_group_name_H-M   'P 1'
#
loop_
_entity.id
_entity.type
_entity.pdbx_description
1 polymer ?
#
loop_
_entity_poly.entity_id
_entity_poly.type
_entity_poly.pdbx_seq_one_letter_code
_entity_poly.pdbx_strand_id
1 'polypeptide(L)'
;MAKKPRTPKKSTPTEKQVQELIEKGGSVTTETQKSEISAVTLRIDSQLLLEVDAAVKKRRVKIPRHTWIIEAIAEKLDRESNC
;
A
#
# COMPACT_ATOMS: atom_id res chain seq x y z
N MET A 1 -26.36 45.69 -38.73
CA MET A 1 -26.85 45.25 -37.40
C MET A 1 -26.51 43.79 -37.21
N ALA A 2 -25.76 43.43 -36.18
CA ALA A 2 -25.59 42.03 -35.74
C ALA A 2 -25.19 42.02 -34.24
N LYS A 3 -26.04 41.50 -33.37
CA LYS A 3 -25.75 41.30 -31.94
C LYS A 3 -25.11 39.93 -31.75
N LYS A 4 -23.86 39.89 -31.27
CA LYS A 4 -23.16 38.66 -30.86
C LYS A 4 -23.74 38.10 -29.55
N PRO A 5 -23.66 36.77 -29.29
CA PRO A 5 -24.31 36.12 -28.15
C PRO A 5 -23.55 36.40 -26.85
N ARG A 6 -24.29 36.64 -25.74
CA ARG A 6 -23.72 36.79 -24.40
C ARG A 6 -23.40 35.42 -23.80
N THR A 7 -22.14 35.21 -23.43
CA THR A 7 -21.70 34.11 -22.56
C THR A 7 -22.22 34.33 -21.12
N PRO A 8 -22.66 33.28 -20.42
CA PRO A 8 -23.13 33.41 -19.04
C PRO A 8 -21.94 33.67 -18.10
N LYS A 9 -22.07 34.72 -17.27
CA LYS A 9 -21.10 35.04 -16.21
C LYS A 9 -21.12 33.93 -15.15
N LYS A 10 -19.95 33.36 -14.83
CA LYS A 10 -19.78 32.46 -13.68
C LYS A 10 -20.20 33.19 -12.40
N SER A 11 -21.20 32.68 -11.71
CA SER A 11 -21.65 33.16 -10.41
C SER A 11 -20.59 32.84 -9.34
N THR A 12 -20.36 33.79 -8.45
CA THR A 12 -19.51 33.63 -7.27
C THR A 12 -20.03 32.50 -6.39
N PRO A 13 -19.15 31.63 -5.85
CA PRO A 13 -19.57 30.55 -4.94
C PRO A 13 -20.32 31.12 -3.75
N THR A 14 -21.41 30.45 -3.36
CA THR A 14 -22.21 30.84 -2.20
C THR A 14 -21.48 30.48 -0.92
N GLU A 15 -21.73 31.24 0.15
CA GLU A 15 -21.13 31.04 1.48
C GLU A 15 -21.23 29.58 1.98
N LYS A 16 -22.34 28.90 1.67
CA LYS A 16 -22.53 27.46 1.94
C LYS A 16 -21.53 26.57 1.22
N GLN A 17 -21.21 26.87 -0.03
CA GLN A 17 -20.24 26.10 -0.82
C GLN A 17 -18.80 26.33 -0.34
N VAL A 18 -18.53 27.53 0.21
CA VAL A 18 -17.26 27.85 0.87
C VAL A 18 -17.18 27.10 2.20
N GLN A 19 -18.27 27.06 2.96
CA GLN A 19 -18.35 26.34 4.23
C GLN A 19 -18.19 24.83 4.05
N GLU A 20 -18.85 24.23 3.06
CA GLU A 20 -18.70 22.81 2.71
C GLU A 20 -17.26 22.46 2.28
N LEU A 21 -16.53 23.42 1.69
CA LEU A 21 -15.13 23.24 1.32
C LEU A 21 -14.18 23.37 2.52
N ILE A 22 -14.51 24.24 3.48
CA ILE A 22 -13.75 24.41 4.74
C ILE A 22 -14.00 23.23 5.69
N GLU A 23 -15.23 22.71 5.74
CA GLU A 23 -15.61 21.52 6.51
C GLU A 23 -15.00 20.25 5.93
N LYS A 24 -14.78 20.21 4.60
CA LYS A 24 -13.83 19.29 3.93
C LYS A 24 -12.37 19.71 4.18
N GLY A 25 -12.06 20.14 5.40
CA GLY A 25 -10.71 20.40 5.87
C GLY A 25 -9.82 19.24 5.42
N GLY A 26 -8.69 19.59 4.80
CA GLY A 26 -7.81 18.63 4.14
C GLY A 26 -7.61 17.43 5.07
N SER A 27 -8.11 16.28 4.64
CA SER A 27 -7.90 15.02 5.33
C SER A 27 -6.40 14.93 5.55
N VAL A 28 -5.95 15.11 6.79
CA VAL A 28 -4.58 14.83 7.16
C VAL A 28 -4.43 13.37 6.77
N THR A 29 -3.58 13.12 5.76
CA THR A 29 -3.10 11.76 5.52
C THR A 29 -2.53 11.35 6.85
N THR A 30 -3.28 10.55 7.61
CA THR A 30 -2.73 9.81 8.72
C THR A 30 -1.55 9.10 8.09
N GLU A 31 -0.34 9.53 8.45
CA GLU A 31 0.87 8.88 8.01
C GLU A 31 0.67 7.41 8.38
N THR A 32 0.31 6.59 7.40
CA THR A 32 0.27 5.16 7.56
C THR A 32 1.68 4.87 7.99
N GLN A 33 1.89 4.57 9.28
CA GLN A 33 3.20 4.30 9.85
C GLN A 33 3.79 3.21 8.97
N LYS A 34 4.64 3.63 8.04
CA LYS A 34 5.22 2.74 7.06
C LYS A 34 6.18 1.93 7.89
N SER A 35 5.81 0.69 8.17
CA SER A 35 6.63 -0.25 8.90
C SER A 35 8.05 -0.15 8.36
N GLU A 36 9.00 0.20 9.22
CA GLU A 36 10.38 0.41 8.81
C GLU A 36 10.91 -0.93 8.26
N ILE A 37 11.27 -0.94 6.97
CA ILE A 37 11.77 -2.15 6.32
C ILE A 37 13.28 -2.20 6.52
N SER A 38 13.75 -3.16 7.31
CA SER A 38 15.18 -3.43 7.48
C SER A 38 15.66 -4.50 6.50
N ALA A 39 16.74 -4.22 5.78
CA ALA A 39 17.41 -5.21 4.93
C ALA A 39 18.33 -6.10 5.78
N VAL A 40 18.33 -7.41 5.52
CA VAL A 40 19.17 -8.39 6.21
C VAL A 40 19.99 -9.16 5.19
N THR A 41 21.30 -9.27 5.44
CA THR A 41 22.20 -10.12 4.66
C THR A 41 22.30 -11.48 5.34
N LEU A 42 21.92 -12.55 4.64
CA LEU A 42 21.89 -13.91 5.18
C LEU A 42 22.79 -14.85 4.38
N ARG A 43 23.61 -15.64 5.07
CA ARG A 43 24.32 -16.79 4.50
C ARG A 43 23.53 -18.05 4.82
N ILE A 44 23.16 -18.81 3.79
CA ILE A 44 22.45 -20.09 3.92
C ILE A 44 23.16 -21.15 3.11
N ASP A 45 22.98 -22.41 3.52
CA ASP A 45 23.47 -23.54 2.75
C ASP A 45 22.77 -23.62 1.37
N SER A 46 23.52 -24.08 0.38
CA SER A 46 23.04 -24.17 -1.01
C SER A 46 21.91 -25.17 -1.19
N GLN A 47 21.92 -26.29 -0.46
CA GLN A 47 20.84 -27.29 -0.51
C GLN A 47 19.57 -26.71 0.11
N LEU A 48 19.70 -26.01 1.24
CA LEU A 48 18.56 -25.34 1.87
C LEU A 48 17.93 -24.30 0.93
N LEU A 49 18.73 -23.52 0.21
CA LEU A 49 18.20 -22.57 -0.78
C LEU A 49 17.45 -23.28 -1.92
N LEU A 50 17.94 -24.45 -2.38
CA LEU A 50 17.26 -25.25 -3.40
C LEU A 50 15.90 -25.77 -2.90
N GLU A 51 15.82 -26.18 -1.63
CA GLU A 51 14.56 -26.60 -1.01
C GLU A 51 13.55 -25.45 -0.95
N VAL A 52 13.99 -24.25 -0.56
CA VAL A 52 13.16 -23.04 -0.58
C VAL A 52 12.65 -22.75 -2.00
N ASP A 53 13.53 -22.80 -3.00
CA ASP A 53 13.15 -22.56 -4.40
C ASP A 53 12.14 -23.59 -4.91
N ALA A 54 12.30 -24.86 -4.53
CA ALA A 54 11.34 -25.90 -4.85
C ALA A 54 9.98 -25.67 -4.18
N ALA A 55 9.97 -25.25 -2.91
CA ALA A 55 8.74 -24.93 -2.18
C ALA A 55 7.99 -23.74 -2.79
N VAL A 56 8.72 -22.68 -3.18
CA VAL A 56 8.15 -21.52 -3.87
C VAL A 56 7.52 -21.93 -5.22
N LYS A 57 8.20 -22.77 -6.01
CA LYS A 57 7.72 -23.24 -7.32
C LYS A 57 6.46 -24.13 -7.22
N LYS A 58 6.30 -24.88 -6.13
CA LYS A 58 5.14 -25.76 -5.91
C LYS A 58 3.86 -25.01 -5.55
N ARG A 59 3.92 -23.71 -5.21
CA ARG A 59 2.72 -22.94 -4.85
C ARG A 59 1.78 -22.78 -6.04
N ARG A 60 0.49 -22.86 -5.75
CA ARG A 60 -0.58 -22.59 -6.73
C ARG A 60 -0.56 -21.15 -7.25
N VAL A 61 -0.27 -20.19 -6.37
CA VAL A 61 -0.09 -18.78 -6.72
C VAL A 61 1.40 -18.46 -6.65
N LYS A 62 1.95 -17.93 -7.75
CA LYS A 62 3.35 -17.52 -7.80
C LYS A 62 3.57 -16.31 -6.91
N ILE A 63 4.50 -16.44 -5.98
CA ILE A 63 4.96 -15.35 -5.13
C ILE A 63 6.47 -15.20 -5.24
N PRO A 64 7.02 -14.02 -4.96
CA PRO A 64 8.46 -13.84 -4.82
C PRO A 64 9.04 -14.69 -3.69
N ARG A 65 10.31 -15.10 -3.85
CA ARG A 65 11.05 -15.87 -2.83
C ARG A 65 11.05 -15.15 -1.47
N HIS A 66 11.26 -13.84 -1.46
CA HIS A 66 11.30 -13.06 -0.21
C HIS A 66 9.97 -13.09 0.54
N THR A 67 8.83 -13.02 -0.17
CA THR A 67 7.50 -13.13 0.43
C THR A 67 7.32 -14.49 1.10
N TRP A 68 7.73 -15.56 0.43
CA TRP A 68 7.66 -16.91 0.99
C TRP A 68 8.50 -17.04 2.27
N ILE A 69 9.72 -16.47 2.27
CA ILE A 69 10.61 -16.49 3.45
C ILE A 69 9.99 -15.70 4.62
N ILE A 70 9.39 -14.54 4.36
CA ILE A 70 8.73 -13.72 5.38
C ILE A 70 7.55 -14.48 5.99
N GLU A 71 6.72 -15.13 5.16
CA GLU A 71 5.60 -15.96 5.63
C GLU A 71 6.10 -17.12 6.50
N ALA A 72 7.17 -17.80 6.10
CA ALA A 72 7.76 -18.90 6.87
C ALA A 72 8.32 -18.43 8.23
N ILE A 73 8.93 -17.24 8.29
CA ILE A 73 9.38 -16.63 9.55
C ILE A 73 8.19 -16.32 10.45
N ALA A 74 7.14 -15.69 9.92
CA ALA A 74 5.93 -15.37 10.68
C ALA A 74 5.28 -16.64 11.24
N GLU A 75 5.10 -17.69 10.41
CA GLU A 75 4.54 -18.98 10.84
C GLU A 75 5.37 -19.64 11.95
N LYS A 76 6.70 -19.56 11.86
CA LYS A 76 7.60 -20.10 12.89
C LYS A 76 7.45 -19.34 14.21
N LEU A 77 7.44 -18.01 14.17
CA LEU A 77 7.25 -17.16 15.35
C LEU A 77 5.88 -17.37 15.99
N ASP A 78 4.83 -17.45 15.19
CA ASP A 78 3.46 -17.71 15.67
C ASP A 78 3.36 -19.07 16.36
N ARG A 79 4.01 -20.11 15.80
CA ARG A 79 4.05 -21.43 16.41
C ARG A 79 4.79 -21.46 17.74
N GLU A 80 5.87 -20.69 17.88
CA GLU A 80 6.64 -20.62 19.12
C GLU A 80 6.00 -19.73 20.19
N SER A 81 5.29 -18.68 19.78
CA SER A 81 4.66 -17.73 20.71
C SER A 81 3.35 -18.25 21.31
N ASN A 82 2.71 -19.23 20.66
CA ASN A 82 1.44 -19.83 21.07
C ASN A 82 1.60 -21.20 21.77
N CYS A 83 2.83 -21.56 22.18
CA CYS A 83 3.15 -22.72 23.01
C CYS A 83 3.50 -22.28 24.44
#